data_AF-A0AAU7Q855-F1
#
_entry.id   AF-A0AAU7Q855-F1
#
_cell.length_a   1.000
_cell.length_b   1.000
_cell.length_c   1.000
_cell.angle_alpha   90.00
_cell.angle_beta   90.00
_cell.angle_gamma   90.00
#
_symmetry.space_group_name_H-M   'P 1'
#
loop_
_entity.id
_entity.type
_entity.pdbx_description
1 polymer ?
#
loop_
_entity_poly.entity_id
_entity_poly.type
_entity_poly.pdbx_seq_one_letter_code
_entity_poly.pdbx_strand_id
1 'polypeptide(L)'
;MLLFVPPAWQKICKKSFAGIYESVLNVRSVSDLQEAIFIVLKSFYSLRAIMEKRDANADAAVSAVNIIVQRMVNPDFSGVAFSCHPLSGHESLYVEYVPGLGEGLVSGEKESLQLQIDSEDPRHRQAWQQINGIINSARTLLNSHVDIEWAYQDGKVWLLQARPVTNYARVECDNTPRAFFWPLYGDLPVKLAETLPAYAIYFNQKRKPLIDIARLHQKTQPGAIILQANRYALEDFVLQQQLLDHFTGQYVVVDFSDAVRQLIVDKSTLVDQLTALMSEGRRLYTVVLRDFIKGECGLITRKVQTPQGIKLVAEVSPDGLMAMNRGTAISQILTLDNPQQKAGLTEDNISLLHRVTADALRALGDVQIEWVLSGGQLYALDYSAVTDTQLVFSANGRVMSQGYARGQVYLITETEEIESYSIAPSMSLTEVPDASVYGDLFSTMVQEMEKLPFPPIVLARRPYAALASLIPWVAGFIFEKGSLLSHLGILLREKKLPAVCDEQLFKQIKHGDIFVLDTNSTR
;
A
#
# COMPACT_ATOMS: atom_id res chain seq x y z
N MET A 1 25.00 -7.19 -21.41
CA MET A 1 23.86 -7.25 -20.48
C MET A 1 24.00 -8.46 -19.60
N LEU A 2 23.82 -8.30 -18.29
CA LEU A 2 23.69 -9.41 -17.36
C LEU A 2 22.25 -9.44 -16.83
N LEU A 3 21.59 -10.60 -16.92
CA LEU A 3 20.22 -10.83 -16.43
C LEU A 3 20.21 -11.94 -15.38
N PHE A 4 19.47 -11.74 -14.30
CA PHE A 4 19.23 -12.78 -13.30
C PHE A 4 18.22 -13.83 -13.80
N VAL A 5 18.50 -15.12 -13.59
CA VAL A 5 17.56 -16.22 -13.86
C VAL A 5 17.48 -17.17 -12.65
N PRO A 6 16.28 -17.40 -12.08
CA PRO A 6 16.11 -18.42 -11.04
C PRO A 6 16.39 -19.83 -11.56
N PRO A 7 16.93 -20.75 -10.75
CA PRO A 7 17.40 -22.06 -11.19
C PRO A 7 16.29 -23.09 -11.48
N ALA A 8 15.00 -22.78 -11.36
CA ALA A 8 13.94 -23.78 -11.42
C ALA A 8 12.68 -23.33 -12.19
N TRP A 9 12.76 -23.24 -13.52
CA TRP A 9 11.58 -23.07 -14.38
C TRP A 9 10.64 -24.29 -14.44
N GLN A 10 10.96 -25.40 -13.76
CA GLN A 10 10.18 -26.63 -13.87
C GLN A 10 9.35 -27.04 -12.64
N LYS A 11 9.42 -26.37 -11.47
CA LYS A 11 8.56 -26.81 -10.34
C LYS A 11 8.28 -25.84 -9.20
N ILE A 12 8.73 -24.58 -9.27
CA ILE A 12 8.51 -23.63 -8.15
C ILE A 12 7.71 -22.44 -8.67
N CYS A 13 6.41 -22.48 -8.35
CA CYS A 13 5.45 -21.37 -8.29
C CYS A 13 4.98 -20.72 -9.62
N LYS A 14 3.65 -20.63 -9.76
CA LYS A 14 2.92 -19.88 -10.82
C LYS A 14 3.05 -18.34 -10.69
N LYS A 15 4.09 -17.83 -10.05
CA LYS A 15 4.32 -16.39 -9.79
C LYS A 15 5.52 -15.90 -10.61
N SER A 16 5.36 -14.75 -11.27
CA SER A 16 6.43 -14.07 -12.01
C SER A 16 7.19 -13.11 -11.07
N PHE A 17 8.53 -13.15 -11.10
CA PHE A 17 9.39 -12.24 -10.31
C PHE A 17 9.81 -10.99 -11.11
N ALA A 18 8.85 -10.37 -11.79
CA ALA A 18 9.13 -9.25 -12.70
C ALA A 18 9.66 -8.02 -11.92
N GLY A 19 10.77 -7.43 -12.38
CA GLY A 19 11.32 -6.18 -11.84
C GLY A 19 11.89 -6.27 -10.41
N ILE A 20 12.17 -7.47 -9.91
CA ILE A 20 12.70 -7.69 -8.55
C ILE A 20 14.24 -7.77 -8.53
N TYR A 21 14.85 -8.17 -9.64
CA TYR A 21 16.30 -8.36 -9.75
C TYR A 21 16.93 -7.30 -10.65
N GLU A 22 18.18 -6.96 -10.36
CA GLU A 22 18.93 -5.95 -11.10
C GLU A 22 19.45 -6.51 -12.43
N SER A 23 19.57 -5.63 -13.43
CA SER A 23 20.18 -5.91 -14.72
C SER A 23 21.24 -4.87 -15.02
N VAL A 24 22.40 -5.29 -15.53
CA VAL A 24 23.52 -4.36 -15.83
C VAL A 24 23.80 -4.34 -17.33
N LEU A 25 23.69 -3.15 -17.93
CA LEU A 25 23.91 -2.90 -19.35
C LEU A 25 25.32 -2.36 -19.63
N ASN A 26 25.71 -2.31 -20.91
CA ASN A 26 26.94 -1.64 -21.37
C ASN A 26 28.25 -2.05 -20.67
N VAL A 27 28.35 -3.30 -20.23
CA VAL A 27 29.58 -3.91 -19.69
C VAL A 27 30.63 -4.02 -20.80
N ARG A 28 31.77 -3.32 -20.67
CA ARG A 28 32.78 -3.16 -21.73
C ARG A 28 34.09 -3.89 -21.45
N SER A 29 34.36 -4.23 -20.19
CA SER A 29 35.61 -4.90 -19.77
C SER A 29 35.36 -6.15 -18.91
N VAL A 30 36.40 -6.97 -18.72
CA VAL A 30 36.35 -8.11 -17.80
C VAL A 30 36.17 -7.64 -16.34
N SER A 31 36.73 -6.48 -15.98
CA SER A 31 36.54 -5.89 -14.66
C SER A 31 35.08 -5.47 -14.45
N ASP A 32 34.49 -4.78 -15.44
CA ASP A 32 33.09 -4.37 -15.42
C ASP A 32 32.17 -5.61 -15.33
N LEU A 33 32.56 -6.71 -15.98
CA LEU A 33 31.81 -7.96 -15.94
C LEU A 33 31.78 -8.56 -14.54
N GLN A 34 32.92 -8.55 -13.84
CA GLN A 34 33.00 -9.02 -12.46
C GLN A 34 32.11 -8.18 -11.55
N GLU A 35 32.19 -6.85 -11.67
CA GLU A 35 31.35 -5.93 -10.89
C GLU A 35 29.86 -6.12 -11.18
N ALA A 36 29.49 -6.25 -12.46
CA ALA A 36 28.12 -6.52 -12.87
C ALA A 36 27.58 -7.85 -12.31
N ILE A 37 28.40 -8.90 -12.28
CA ILE A 37 28.03 -10.18 -11.65
C ILE A 37 27.72 -9.97 -10.16
N PHE A 38 28.55 -9.20 -9.44
CA PHE A 38 28.31 -8.90 -8.03
C PHE A 38 27.01 -8.11 -7.80
N ILE A 39 26.71 -7.12 -8.64
CA ILE A 39 25.48 -6.34 -8.55
C ILE A 39 24.25 -7.26 -8.71
N VAL A 40 24.25 -8.09 -9.76
CA VAL A 40 23.14 -9.03 -10.04
C VAL A 40 22.99 -10.04 -8.90
N LEU A 41 24.10 -10.60 -8.39
CA LEU A 41 24.08 -11.51 -7.24
C LEU A 41 23.52 -10.83 -5.98
N LYS A 42 23.93 -9.59 -5.70
CA LYS A 42 23.45 -8.84 -4.53
C LYS A 42 21.94 -8.59 -4.61
N SER A 43 21.41 -8.31 -5.79
CA SER A 43 19.96 -8.11 -5.99
C SER A 43 19.12 -9.32 -5.60
N PHE A 44 19.66 -10.53 -5.73
CA PHE A 44 19.00 -11.76 -5.31
C PHE A 44 18.75 -11.82 -3.79
N TYR A 45 19.59 -11.15 -3.01
CA TYR A 45 19.51 -11.06 -1.55
C TYR A 45 18.94 -9.70 -1.09
N SER A 46 18.36 -8.92 -2.00
CA SER A 46 17.65 -7.70 -1.61
C SER A 46 16.42 -8.02 -0.75
N LEU A 47 16.01 -7.08 0.10
CA LEU A 47 14.84 -7.25 0.95
C LEU A 47 13.59 -7.60 0.13
N ARG A 48 13.38 -6.91 -1.01
CA ARG A 48 12.29 -7.18 -1.96
C ARG A 48 12.32 -8.61 -2.49
N ALA A 49 13.49 -9.11 -2.86
CA ALA A 49 13.64 -10.49 -3.33
C ALA A 49 13.40 -11.52 -2.23
N ILE A 50 13.81 -11.24 -0.99
CA ILE A 50 13.58 -12.13 0.16
C ILE A 50 12.09 -12.20 0.52
N MET A 51 11.41 -11.05 0.56
CA MET A 51 9.97 -11.00 0.88
C MET A 51 9.14 -11.77 -0.16
N GLU A 52 9.40 -11.57 -1.45
CA GLU A 52 8.67 -12.26 -2.52
C GLU A 52 8.93 -13.78 -2.53
N LYS A 53 10.14 -14.23 -2.15
CA LYS A 53 10.44 -15.66 -1.98
C LYS A 53 9.68 -16.28 -0.80
N ARG A 54 9.59 -15.54 0.31
CA ARG A 54 8.83 -15.94 1.49
C ARG A 54 7.33 -16.04 1.18
N ASP A 55 6.78 -15.04 0.49
CA ASP A 55 5.38 -14.99 0.04
C ASP A 55 5.04 -16.07 -1.00
N ALA A 56 6.06 -16.61 -1.67
CA ALA A 56 5.93 -17.72 -2.61
C ALA A 56 6.19 -19.10 -1.97
N ASN A 57 6.39 -19.20 -0.64
CA ASN A 57 6.81 -20.43 0.05
C ASN A 57 8.06 -21.10 -0.58
N ALA A 58 8.99 -20.30 -1.14
CA ALA A 58 10.15 -20.78 -1.88
C ALA A 58 11.43 -20.89 -1.03
N ASP A 59 11.35 -20.66 0.29
CA ASP A 59 12.50 -20.57 1.20
C ASP A 59 13.35 -21.85 1.30
N ALA A 60 12.82 -23.01 0.88
CA ALA A 60 13.46 -24.30 1.13
C ALA A 60 14.29 -24.90 -0.03
N ALA A 61 14.39 -24.28 -1.22
CA ALA A 61 14.93 -25.01 -2.40
C ALA A 61 15.76 -24.25 -3.44
N VAL A 62 16.22 -23.02 -3.20
CA VAL A 62 16.99 -22.27 -4.22
C VAL A 62 18.48 -22.21 -3.84
N SER A 63 19.24 -23.27 -4.17
CA SER A 63 20.68 -23.37 -3.87
C SER A 63 21.61 -22.78 -4.94
N ALA A 64 21.08 -22.30 -6.06
CA ALA A 64 21.90 -21.79 -7.18
C ALA A 64 21.28 -20.53 -7.81
N VAL A 65 22.13 -19.62 -8.27
CA VAL A 65 21.75 -18.44 -9.06
C VAL A 65 22.32 -18.61 -10.46
N ASN A 66 21.50 -18.40 -11.49
CA ASN A 66 21.99 -18.32 -12.86
C ASN A 66 22.05 -16.85 -13.29
N ILE A 67 23.13 -16.49 -13.98
CA ILE A 67 23.29 -15.17 -14.58
C ILE A 67 23.50 -15.37 -16.08
N ILE A 68 22.62 -14.78 -16.89
CA ILE A 68 22.78 -14.75 -18.34
C ILE A 68 23.73 -13.60 -18.69
N VAL A 69 24.82 -13.89 -19.39
CA VAL A 69 25.67 -12.87 -20.02
C VAL A 69 25.32 -12.80 -21.49
N GLN A 70 24.75 -11.68 -21.92
CA GLN A 70 24.27 -11.45 -23.28
C GLN A 70 25.01 -10.28 -23.93
N ARG A 71 25.37 -10.46 -25.20
CA ARG A 71 25.96 -9.39 -26.03
C ARG A 71 24.96 -8.25 -26.18
N MET A 72 25.40 -7.01 -25.95
CA MET A 72 24.57 -5.82 -26.16
C MET A 72 24.27 -5.63 -27.66
N VAL A 73 23.01 -5.30 -27.94
CA VAL A 73 22.57 -4.74 -29.23
C VAL A 73 22.60 -3.23 -29.10
N ASN A 74 23.00 -2.50 -30.15
CA ASN A 74 22.91 -1.04 -30.21
C ASN A 74 21.76 -0.66 -31.14
N PRO A 75 20.51 -0.69 -30.65
CA PRO A 75 19.34 -0.59 -31.51
C PRO A 75 19.06 0.85 -31.98
N ASP A 76 18.45 0.94 -33.16
CA ASP A 76 17.76 2.16 -33.60
C ASP A 76 16.55 2.42 -32.70
N PHE A 77 15.81 1.34 -32.39
CA PHE A 77 14.69 1.32 -31.46
C PHE A 77 14.50 -0.07 -30.86
N SER A 78 13.93 -0.14 -29.67
CA SER A 78 13.67 -1.39 -28.94
C SER A 78 12.38 -1.30 -28.16
N GLY A 79 11.86 -2.44 -27.73
CA GLY A 79 10.71 -2.46 -26.86
C GLY A 79 10.16 -3.84 -26.57
N VAL A 80 8.86 -3.88 -26.34
CA VAL A 80 8.13 -5.06 -25.90
C VAL A 80 7.03 -5.41 -26.88
N ALA A 81 6.74 -6.70 -27.01
CA ALA A 81 5.62 -7.16 -27.82
C ALA A 81 4.88 -8.28 -27.11
N PHE A 82 3.56 -8.26 -27.20
CA PHE A 82 2.66 -9.21 -26.56
C PHE A 82 1.85 -9.93 -27.62
N SER A 83 1.76 -11.25 -27.50
CA SER A 83 0.95 -12.10 -28.37
C SER A 83 -0.57 -11.88 -28.25
N CYS A 84 -0.98 -11.16 -27.22
CA CYS A 84 -2.32 -10.68 -26.97
C CYS A 84 -2.19 -9.39 -26.17
N HIS A 85 -3.14 -8.49 -26.34
CA HIS A 85 -3.07 -7.17 -25.75
C HIS A 85 -3.00 -7.25 -24.21
N PRO A 86 -2.03 -6.58 -23.54
CA PRO A 86 -1.78 -6.78 -22.10
C PRO A 86 -2.94 -6.30 -21.21
N LEU A 87 -3.69 -5.28 -21.67
CA LEU A 87 -4.88 -4.79 -20.96
C LEU A 87 -6.16 -5.57 -21.31
N SER A 88 -6.45 -5.84 -22.58
CA SER A 88 -7.72 -6.47 -22.99
C SER A 88 -7.73 -7.99 -23.02
N GLY A 89 -6.56 -8.62 -23.15
CA GLY A 89 -6.45 -10.05 -23.38
C GLY A 89 -6.88 -10.50 -24.78
N HIS A 90 -7.24 -9.56 -25.68
CA HIS A 90 -7.58 -9.90 -27.06
C HIS A 90 -6.37 -10.51 -27.77
N GLU A 91 -6.59 -11.57 -28.56
CA GLU A 91 -5.55 -12.24 -29.35
C GLU A 91 -5.09 -11.40 -30.55
N SER A 92 -4.51 -10.24 -30.27
CA SER A 92 -3.86 -9.37 -31.24
C SER A 92 -2.43 -9.06 -30.82
N LEU A 93 -1.55 -8.98 -31.81
CA LEU A 93 -0.18 -8.52 -31.60
C LEU A 93 -0.20 -7.07 -31.12
N TYR A 94 0.30 -6.83 -29.91
CA TYR A 94 0.49 -5.50 -29.36
C TYR A 94 1.99 -5.22 -29.23
N VAL A 95 2.46 -4.11 -29.76
CA VAL A 95 3.89 -3.78 -29.84
C VAL A 95 4.11 -2.35 -29.38
N GLU A 96 5.00 -2.18 -28.42
CA GLU A 96 5.48 -0.88 -27.96
C GLU A 96 6.98 -0.75 -28.21
N TYR A 97 7.43 0.47 -28.48
CA TYR A 97 8.83 0.76 -28.71
C TYR A 97 9.24 2.15 -28.21
N VAL A 98 10.54 2.32 -28.01
CA VAL A 98 11.21 3.61 -27.80
C VAL A 98 12.45 3.69 -28.69
N PRO A 99 12.87 4.91 -29.06
CA PRO A 99 14.17 5.12 -29.70
C PRO A 99 15.33 4.68 -28.79
N GLY A 100 16.32 3.99 -29.35
CA GLY A 100 17.48 3.51 -28.60
C GLY A 100 17.18 2.36 -27.62
N LEU A 101 17.85 2.35 -26.47
CA LEU A 101 17.77 1.29 -25.46
C LEU A 101 16.45 1.33 -24.67
N GLY A 102 15.84 0.15 -24.47
CA GLY A 102 14.50 -0.04 -23.91
C GLY A 102 14.39 0.02 -22.38
N GLU A 103 15.43 0.50 -21.68
CA GLU A 103 15.53 0.50 -20.22
C GLU A 103 14.39 1.29 -19.54
N GLY A 104 13.92 2.38 -20.17
CA GLY A 104 12.81 3.21 -19.69
C GLY A 104 11.40 2.67 -20.00
N LEU A 105 11.26 1.63 -20.84
CA LEU A 105 9.96 0.97 -21.11
C LEU A 105 9.62 -0.05 -20.04
N VAL A 106 10.62 -0.81 -19.59
CA VAL A 106 10.44 -1.90 -18.63
C VAL A 106 10.28 -1.34 -17.20
N SER A 107 10.87 -0.17 -16.90
CA SER A 107 10.69 0.56 -15.64
C SER A 107 9.48 1.49 -15.60
N GLY A 108 8.87 1.80 -16.76
CA GLY A 108 7.71 2.72 -16.86
C GLY A 108 8.05 4.21 -16.81
N GLU A 109 9.32 4.59 -16.96
CA GLU A 109 9.80 5.98 -16.81
C GLU A 109 9.74 6.82 -18.10
N LYS A 110 9.48 6.21 -19.27
CA LYS A 110 9.35 6.91 -20.57
C LYS A 110 8.03 6.63 -21.26
N GLU A 111 7.43 7.65 -21.89
CA GLU A 111 6.28 7.48 -22.77
C GLU A 111 6.65 6.57 -23.96
N SER A 112 5.95 5.45 -24.07
CA SER A 112 6.10 4.46 -25.14
C SER A 112 5.34 4.89 -26.40
N LEU A 113 5.80 4.45 -27.57
CA LEU A 113 5.05 4.56 -28.82
C LEU A 113 4.52 3.19 -29.24
N GLN A 114 3.29 3.15 -29.75
CA GLN A 114 2.72 1.92 -30.30
C GLN A 114 3.17 1.71 -31.75
N LEU A 115 3.71 0.53 -32.04
CA LEU A 115 4.09 0.16 -33.41
C LEU A 115 2.86 -0.42 -34.15
N GLN A 116 2.38 0.30 -35.15
CA GLN A 116 1.23 -0.10 -35.97
C GLN A 116 1.67 -0.80 -37.26
N ILE A 117 0.85 -1.74 -37.74
CA ILE A 117 1.10 -2.49 -38.98
C ILE A 117 1.17 -1.56 -40.21
N ASP A 118 0.35 -0.50 -40.22
CA ASP A 118 0.22 0.45 -41.33
C ASP A 118 1.14 1.67 -41.17
N SER A 119 2.23 1.55 -40.40
CA SER A 119 3.18 2.65 -40.21
C SER A 119 3.77 3.10 -41.55
N GLU A 120 3.87 4.40 -41.81
CA GLU A 120 4.48 4.96 -43.02
C GLU A 120 6.00 4.72 -43.07
N ASP A 121 6.67 4.53 -41.92
CA ASP A 121 8.10 4.23 -41.85
C ASP A 121 8.38 2.77 -42.28
N PRO A 122 9.19 2.53 -43.34
CA PRO A 122 9.54 1.19 -43.79
C PRO A 122 10.21 0.33 -42.72
N ARG A 123 10.99 0.93 -41.81
CA ARG A 123 11.68 0.23 -40.72
C ARG A 123 10.68 -0.33 -39.72
N HIS A 124 9.63 0.43 -39.40
CA HIS A 124 8.56 0.01 -38.52
C HIS A 124 7.76 -1.15 -39.10
N ARG A 125 7.38 -1.08 -40.38
CA ARG A 125 6.67 -2.19 -41.05
C ARG A 125 7.51 -3.47 -41.06
N GLN A 126 8.79 -3.34 -41.37
CA GLN A 126 9.72 -4.47 -41.37
C GLN A 126 9.89 -5.07 -39.97
N ALA A 127 10.04 -4.24 -38.94
CA ALA A 127 10.13 -4.68 -37.56
C ALA A 127 8.85 -5.42 -37.13
N TRP A 128 7.68 -4.85 -37.42
CA TRP A 128 6.38 -5.44 -37.09
C TRP A 128 6.22 -6.84 -37.69
N GLN A 129 6.58 -7.02 -38.97
CA GLN A 129 6.51 -8.33 -39.64
C GLN A 129 7.42 -9.38 -38.99
N GLN A 130 8.65 -9.00 -38.65
CA GLN A 130 9.60 -9.89 -37.99
C GLN A 130 9.14 -10.24 -36.56
N ILE A 131 8.66 -9.25 -35.80
CA ILE A 131 8.11 -9.44 -34.45
C ILE A 131 6.92 -10.41 -34.48
N ASN A 132 6.00 -10.23 -35.44
CA ASN A 132 4.85 -11.12 -35.60
C ASN A 132 5.30 -12.58 -35.85
N GLY A 133 6.30 -12.79 -36.71
CA GLY A 133 6.88 -14.12 -36.94
C GLY A 133 7.50 -14.73 -35.69
N ILE A 134 8.25 -13.95 -34.92
CA ILE A 134 8.89 -14.37 -33.67
C ILE A 134 7.84 -14.72 -32.62
N ILE A 135 6.84 -13.87 -32.41
CA ILE A 135 5.76 -14.10 -31.43
C ILE A 135 4.98 -15.37 -31.76
N ASN A 136 4.62 -15.59 -33.02
CA ASN A 136 3.88 -16.79 -33.41
C ASN A 136 4.70 -18.05 -33.17
N SER A 137 6.00 -18.02 -33.50
CA SER A 137 6.92 -19.13 -33.22
C SER A 137 7.06 -19.40 -31.72
N ALA A 138 7.18 -18.35 -30.91
CA ALA A 138 7.30 -18.45 -29.46
C ALA A 138 6.02 -18.98 -28.81
N ARG A 139 4.83 -18.53 -29.25
CA ARG A 139 3.52 -19.06 -28.82
C ARG A 139 3.43 -20.57 -29.06
N THR A 140 3.81 -21.02 -30.26
CA THR A 140 3.79 -22.44 -30.62
C THR A 140 4.75 -23.25 -29.76
N LEU A 141 5.97 -22.74 -29.53
CA LEU A 141 6.99 -23.45 -28.76
C LEU A 141 6.63 -23.55 -27.26
N LEU A 142 6.10 -22.48 -26.68
CA LEU A 142 5.77 -22.39 -25.25
C LEU A 142 4.35 -22.86 -24.92
N ASN A 143 3.52 -23.10 -25.95
CA ASN A 143 2.11 -23.47 -25.83
C ASN A 143 1.31 -22.53 -24.90
N SER A 144 1.60 -21.23 -24.99
CA SER A 144 0.98 -20.17 -24.18
C SER A 144 0.95 -18.86 -24.94
N HIS A 145 0.20 -17.88 -24.41
CA HIS A 145 0.50 -16.50 -24.73
C HIS A 145 1.88 -16.14 -24.20
N VAL A 146 2.57 -15.31 -24.97
CA VAL A 146 3.93 -14.86 -24.72
C VAL A 146 4.01 -13.35 -24.78
N ASP A 147 4.93 -12.81 -24.01
CA ASP A 147 5.48 -11.48 -24.20
C ASP A 147 6.98 -11.58 -24.43
N ILE A 148 7.49 -10.71 -25.31
CA ILE A 148 8.87 -10.71 -25.76
C ILE A 148 9.46 -9.31 -25.63
N GLU A 149 10.75 -9.27 -25.33
CA GLU A 149 11.58 -8.07 -25.43
C GLU A 149 12.42 -8.16 -26.69
N TRP A 150 12.49 -7.07 -27.45
CA TRP A 150 13.10 -7.06 -28.77
C TRP A 150 13.85 -5.75 -29.05
N ALA A 151 14.82 -5.82 -29.96
CA ALA A 151 15.62 -4.69 -30.40
C ALA A 151 15.76 -4.71 -31.93
N TYR A 152 15.56 -3.57 -32.59
CA TYR A 152 15.77 -3.43 -34.03
C TYR A 152 17.11 -2.75 -34.32
N GLN A 153 17.95 -3.43 -35.10
CA GLN A 153 19.24 -2.92 -35.55
C GLN A 153 19.50 -3.40 -36.98
N ASP A 154 19.90 -2.49 -37.87
CA ASP A 154 20.36 -2.78 -39.23
C ASP A 154 19.38 -3.66 -40.04
N GLY A 155 18.07 -3.34 -39.99
CA GLY A 155 17.07 -4.10 -40.74
C GLY A 155 16.57 -5.37 -40.06
N LYS A 156 17.08 -5.69 -38.86
CA LYS A 156 16.82 -6.97 -38.19
C LYS A 156 16.28 -6.78 -36.78
N VAL A 157 15.28 -7.58 -36.42
CA VAL A 157 14.79 -7.73 -35.05
C VAL A 157 15.60 -8.81 -34.32
N TRP A 158 16.19 -8.42 -33.20
CA TRP A 158 16.86 -9.29 -32.24
C TRP A 158 15.90 -9.57 -31.09
N LEU A 159 15.61 -10.85 -30.85
CA LEU A 159 14.90 -11.29 -29.65
C LEU A 159 15.86 -11.23 -28.45
N LEU A 160 15.48 -10.47 -27.42
CA LEU A 160 16.27 -10.34 -26.20
C LEU A 160 15.77 -11.31 -25.12
N GLN A 161 14.46 -11.38 -24.94
CA GLN A 161 13.80 -12.25 -23.96
C GLN A 161 12.42 -12.67 -24.47
N ALA A 162 11.97 -13.86 -24.07
CA ALA A 162 10.59 -14.31 -24.25
C ALA A 162 10.11 -15.01 -22.98
N ARG A 163 8.89 -14.73 -22.52
CA ARG A 163 8.30 -15.41 -21.37
C ARG A 163 6.81 -15.72 -21.60
N PRO A 164 6.25 -16.76 -20.98
CA PRO A 164 4.82 -16.98 -20.93
C PRO A 164 4.13 -15.89 -20.13
N VAL A 165 2.97 -15.44 -20.59
CA VAL A 165 2.13 -14.55 -19.77
C VAL A 165 1.28 -15.38 -18.81
N THR A 166 1.46 -15.15 -17.51
CA THR A 166 0.87 -15.97 -16.44
C THR A 166 -0.48 -15.45 -15.94
N ASN A 167 -0.86 -14.21 -16.27
CA ASN A 167 -2.15 -13.59 -15.91
C ASN A 167 -2.94 -13.23 -17.18
N TYR A 168 -3.58 -14.22 -17.79
CA TYR A 168 -4.73 -13.96 -18.67
C TYR A 168 -5.98 -14.58 -18.04
N ALA A 169 -6.80 -13.75 -17.40
CA ALA A 169 -8.21 -14.08 -17.28
C ALA A 169 -8.77 -14.11 -18.71
N ARG A 170 -9.32 -15.24 -19.16
CA ARG A 170 -10.16 -15.25 -20.37
C ARG A 170 -11.28 -14.26 -20.14
N VAL A 171 -11.21 -13.10 -20.78
CA VAL A 171 -12.26 -12.08 -20.72
C VAL A 171 -13.42 -12.61 -21.55
N GLU A 172 -14.57 -12.89 -20.92
CA GLU A 172 -15.82 -13.05 -21.66
C GLU A 172 -16.13 -11.71 -22.36
N CYS A 173 -15.87 -11.64 -23.66
CA CYS A 173 -16.24 -10.50 -24.47
C CYS A 173 -17.70 -10.64 -24.89
N ASP A 174 -18.57 -9.79 -24.35
CA ASP A 174 -19.99 -9.72 -24.71
C ASP A 174 -20.31 -8.35 -25.34
N ASN A 175 -21.08 -8.35 -26.42
CA ASN A 175 -21.55 -7.13 -27.08
C ASN A 175 -22.85 -6.60 -26.46
N THR A 176 -23.37 -7.25 -25.41
CA THR A 176 -24.55 -6.80 -24.67
C THR A 176 -24.15 -6.11 -23.36
N PRO A 177 -24.95 -5.15 -22.86
CA PRO A 177 -24.77 -4.57 -21.54
C PRO A 177 -24.79 -5.66 -20.46
N ARG A 178 -23.68 -5.82 -19.71
CA ARG A 178 -23.58 -6.75 -18.58
C ARG A 178 -23.09 -6.02 -17.35
N ALA A 179 -23.91 -6.04 -16.29
CA ALA A 179 -23.51 -5.62 -14.95
C ALA A 179 -24.01 -6.62 -13.92
N PHE A 180 -23.16 -6.90 -12.96
CA PHE A 180 -23.45 -7.75 -11.81
C PHE A 180 -22.97 -7.05 -10.55
N PHE A 181 -23.78 -7.10 -9.50
CA PHE A 181 -23.55 -6.41 -8.24
C PHE A 181 -23.50 -7.45 -7.12
N TRP A 182 -22.44 -7.44 -6.32
CA TRP A 182 -22.36 -8.27 -5.12
C TRP A 182 -22.02 -7.42 -3.90
N PRO A 183 -22.60 -7.70 -2.72
CA PRO A 183 -22.17 -7.05 -1.49
C PRO A 183 -20.70 -7.37 -1.19
N LEU A 184 -19.85 -6.35 -1.02
CA LEU A 184 -18.40 -6.52 -0.81
C LEU A 184 -18.08 -7.41 0.39
N TYR A 185 -18.87 -7.32 1.45
CA TYR A 185 -18.73 -8.10 2.68
C TYR A 185 -19.78 -9.22 2.80
N GLY A 186 -20.46 -9.56 1.70
CA GLY A 186 -21.39 -10.69 1.63
C GLY A 186 -20.69 -12.01 1.35
N ASP A 187 -21.47 -13.09 1.32
CA ASP A 187 -20.99 -14.38 0.86
C ASP A 187 -20.95 -14.38 -0.67
N LEU A 188 -19.73 -14.40 -1.21
CA LEU A 188 -19.51 -14.32 -2.66
C LEU A 188 -19.60 -15.72 -3.29
N PRO A 189 -20.10 -15.83 -4.54
CA PRO A 189 -20.02 -17.08 -5.28
C PRO A 189 -18.57 -17.56 -5.39
N VAL A 190 -18.33 -18.87 -5.21
CA VAL A 190 -16.98 -19.47 -5.22
C VAL A 190 -16.15 -19.04 -6.43
N LYS A 191 -16.74 -19.10 -7.63
CA LYS A 191 -16.07 -18.68 -8.88
C LYS A 191 -15.67 -17.20 -8.88
N LEU A 192 -16.49 -16.32 -8.31
CA LEU A 192 -16.15 -14.91 -8.19
C LEU A 192 -15.01 -14.74 -7.18
N ALA A 193 -15.13 -15.36 -6.00
CA ALA A 193 -14.12 -15.27 -4.94
C ALA A 193 -12.72 -15.74 -5.40
N GLU A 194 -12.65 -16.79 -6.22
CA GLU A 194 -11.40 -17.32 -6.80
C GLU A 194 -10.78 -16.43 -7.90
N THR A 195 -11.57 -15.51 -8.48
CA THR A 195 -11.15 -14.65 -9.61
C THR A 195 -11.05 -13.17 -9.23
N LEU A 196 -11.29 -12.83 -7.97
CA LEU A 196 -11.17 -11.45 -7.50
C LEU A 196 -9.73 -10.94 -7.61
N PRO A 197 -9.53 -9.69 -8.05
CA PRO A 197 -8.23 -9.04 -7.97
C PRO A 197 -7.71 -8.94 -6.53
N ALA A 198 -6.39 -8.88 -6.35
CA ALA A 198 -5.74 -8.84 -5.03
C ALA A 198 -6.28 -7.70 -4.14
N TYR A 199 -6.48 -6.50 -4.69
CA TYR A 199 -7.05 -5.38 -3.95
C TYR A 199 -8.50 -5.63 -3.46
N ALA A 200 -9.29 -6.42 -4.19
CA ALA A 200 -10.66 -6.78 -3.82
C ALA A 200 -10.67 -7.90 -2.77
N ILE A 201 -9.77 -8.89 -2.91
CA ILE A 201 -9.53 -9.95 -1.92
C ILE A 201 -9.19 -9.33 -0.56
N TYR A 202 -8.31 -8.31 -0.52
CA TYR A 202 -7.94 -7.63 0.71
C TYR A 202 -9.17 -7.12 1.49
N PHE A 203 -10.11 -6.45 0.82
CA PHE A 203 -11.30 -5.92 1.49
C PHE A 203 -12.27 -7.03 1.92
N ASN A 204 -12.49 -8.03 1.07
CA ASN A 204 -13.40 -9.13 1.39
C ASN A 204 -12.85 -10.04 2.50
N GLN A 205 -11.55 -10.35 2.53
CA GLN A 205 -10.99 -11.28 3.52
C GLN A 205 -10.58 -10.59 4.82
N LYS A 206 -9.91 -9.43 4.76
CA LYS A 206 -9.43 -8.75 5.97
C LYS A 206 -10.60 -8.15 6.75
N ARG A 207 -11.45 -7.36 6.09
CA ARG A 207 -12.42 -6.48 6.78
C ARG A 207 -13.77 -7.13 7.05
N LYS A 208 -14.18 -8.13 6.26
CA LYS A 208 -15.48 -8.81 6.42
C LYS A 208 -15.74 -9.32 7.85
N PRO A 209 -14.79 -9.97 8.56
CA PRO A 209 -15.04 -10.42 9.93
C PRO A 209 -15.46 -9.30 10.88
N LEU A 210 -14.80 -8.14 10.82
CA LEU A 210 -15.18 -6.98 11.63
C LEU A 210 -16.56 -6.44 11.23
N ILE A 211 -16.83 -6.34 9.93
CA ILE A 211 -18.12 -5.85 9.42
C ILE A 211 -19.27 -6.79 9.83
N ASP A 212 -19.05 -8.10 9.79
CA ASP A 212 -20.04 -9.09 10.22
C ASP A 212 -20.33 -8.97 11.72
N ILE A 213 -19.31 -8.72 12.55
CA ILE A 213 -19.49 -8.42 13.97
C ILE A 213 -20.27 -7.11 14.15
N ALA A 214 -19.90 -6.05 13.44
CA ALA A 214 -20.59 -4.76 13.51
C ALA A 214 -22.07 -4.87 13.10
N ARG A 215 -22.39 -5.68 12.08
CA ARG A 215 -23.77 -5.95 11.62
C ARG A 215 -24.68 -6.59 12.67
N LEU A 216 -24.13 -7.34 13.62
CA LEU A 216 -24.92 -7.88 14.73
C LEU A 216 -25.47 -6.76 15.65
N HIS A 217 -24.82 -5.59 15.65
CA HIS A 217 -25.12 -4.48 16.55
C HIS A 217 -25.60 -3.21 15.84
N GLN A 218 -25.43 -3.10 14.51
CA GLN A 218 -25.78 -1.93 13.70
C GLN A 218 -26.78 -2.28 12.60
N LYS A 219 -27.82 -1.45 12.43
CA LYS A 219 -28.86 -1.67 11.41
C LYS A 219 -28.51 -1.13 10.03
N THR A 220 -27.69 -0.08 9.95
CA THR A 220 -27.29 0.58 8.70
C THR A 220 -25.80 0.44 8.48
N GLN A 221 -25.42 0.03 7.27
CA GLN A 221 -24.03 -0.04 6.83
C GLN A 221 -23.85 0.83 5.59
N PRO A 222 -22.65 1.38 5.38
CA PRO A 222 -22.33 2.12 4.17
C PRO A 222 -22.44 1.19 2.95
N GLY A 223 -22.86 1.73 1.82
CA GLY A 223 -22.88 1.00 0.56
C GLY A 223 -21.49 0.48 0.23
N ALA A 224 -21.34 -0.82 0.00
CA ALA A 224 -20.07 -1.43 -0.35
C ALA A 224 -20.32 -2.64 -1.26
N ILE A 225 -19.91 -2.53 -2.51
CA ILE A 225 -20.16 -3.54 -3.54
C ILE A 225 -18.91 -3.88 -4.33
N ILE A 226 -18.97 -5.07 -4.91
CA ILE A 226 -18.17 -5.46 -6.06
C ILE A 226 -19.07 -5.30 -7.28
N LEU A 227 -18.65 -4.46 -8.21
CA LEU A 227 -19.27 -4.32 -9.53
C LEU A 227 -18.46 -5.14 -10.52
N GLN A 228 -19.11 -6.04 -11.26
CA GLN A 228 -18.53 -6.63 -12.45
C GLN A 228 -19.34 -6.16 -13.65
N ALA A 229 -18.79 -5.25 -14.45
CA ALA A 229 -19.52 -4.63 -15.55
C ALA A 229 -18.64 -4.32 -16.76
N ASN A 230 -19.26 -4.30 -17.94
CA ASN A 230 -18.65 -3.76 -19.15
C ASN A 230 -19.10 -2.31 -19.38
N ARG A 231 -18.43 -1.59 -20.29
CA ARG A 231 -18.74 -0.17 -20.53
C ARG A 231 -20.16 0.02 -21.04
N TYR A 232 -20.67 -0.90 -21.87
CA TYR A 232 -22.03 -0.82 -22.39
C TYR A 232 -23.09 -0.87 -21.29
N ALA A 233 -22.82 -1.53 -20.16
CA ALA A 233 -23.70 -1.50 -19.00
C ALA A 233 -23.79 -0.12 -18.34
N LEU A 234 -22.76 0.72 -18.49
CA LEU A 234 -22.77 2.10 -17.99
C LEU A 234 -23.49 3.05 -18.96
N GLU A 235 -23.86 2.62 -20.16
CA GLU A 235 -24.69 3.40 -21.09
C GLU A 235 -26.20 3.13 -20.88
N ASP A 236 -26.54 2.01 -20.23
CA ASP A 236 -27.91 1.65 -19.89
C ASP A 236 -28.42 2.43 -18.66
N PHE A 237 -29.44 3.25 -18.86
CA PHE A 237 -30.00 4.10 -17.81
C PHE A 237 -30.51 3.32 -16.59
N VAL A 238 -31.09 2.13 -16.78
CA VAL A 238 -31.62 1.32 -15.68
C VAL A 238 -30.47 0.77 -14.83
N LEU A 239 -29.40 0.28 -15.47
CA LEU A 239 -28.21 -0.21 -14.77
C LEU A 239 -27.44 0.92 -14.07
N GLN A 240 -27.41 2.12 -14.66
CA GLN A 240 -26.87 3.31 -14.00
C GLN A 240 -27.64 3.63 -12.70
N GLN A 241 -28.97 3.66 -12.74
CA GLN A 241 -29.77 3.91 -11.54
C GLN A 241 -29.56 2.83 -10.48
N GLN A 242 -29.57 1.55 -10.90
CA GLN A 242 -29.26 0.45 -9.99
C GLN A 242 -27.89 0.61 -9.32
N LEU A 243 -26.85 0.99 -10.07
CA LEU A 243 -25.52 1.27 -9.51
C LEU A 243 -25.56 2.38 -8.46
N LEU A 244 -26.22 3.50 -8.78
CA LEU A 244 -26.29 4.66 -7.89
C LEU A 244 -27.12 4.39 -6.63
N ASP A 245 -28.15 3.56 -6.71
CA ASP A 245 -29.03 3.21 -5.57
C ASP A 245 -28.29 2.42 -4.46
N HIS A 246 -27.13 1.84 -4.75
CA HIS A 246 -26.31 1.16 -3.75
C HIS A 246 -25.62 2.12 -2.75
N PHE A 247 -25.54 3.41 -3.09
CA PHE A 247 -24.77 4.39 -2.33
C PHE A 247 -25.69 5.44 -1.73
N THR A 248 -25.49 5.75 -0.46
CA THR A 248 -26.27 6.79 0.23
C THR A 248 -25.49 8.09 0.41
N GLY A 249 -24.16 8.01 0.35
CA GLY A 249 -23.26 9.15 0.48
C GLY A 249 -23.20 10.00 -0.79
N GLN A 250 -22.74 11.24 -0.63
CA GLN A 250 -22.43 12.13 -1.74
C GLN A 250 -21.20 11.64 -2.53
N TYR A 251 -20.27 10.97 -1.86
CA TYR A 251 -19.00 10.55 -2.45
C TYR A 251 -18.84 9.03 -2.41
N VAL A 252 -18.24 8.49 -3.45
CA VAL A 252 -17.96 7.06 -3.61
C VAL A 252 -16.46 6.87 -3.78
N VAL A 253 -15.89 5.93 -3.05
CA VAL A 253 -14.51 5.45 -3.23
C VAL A 253 -14.50 4.39 -4.32
N VAL A 254 -13.65 4.60 -5.32
CA VAL A 254 -13.44 3.70 -6.46
C VAL A 254 -12.06 3.04 -6.33
N ASP A 255 -12.06 1.73 -6.20
CA ASP A 255 -10.89 0.86 -6.32
C ASP A 255 -11.04 0.06 -7.62
N PHE A 256 -10.40 0.54 -8.69
CA PHE A 256 -10.57 0.05 -10.06
C PHE A 256 -9.51 -0.97 -10.47
N SER A 257 -8.27 -0.79 -10.03
CA SER A 257 -7.15 -1.70 -10.29
C SER A 257 -6.10 -1.57 -9.20
N ASP A 258 -5.03 -2.37 -9.25
CA ASP A 258 -3.90 -2.20 -8.31
C ASP A 258 -3.24 -0.81 -8.42
N ALA A 259 -3.26 -0.19 -9.61
CA ALA A 259 -2.70 1.13 -9.86
C ALA A 259 -3.67 2.28 -9.57
N VAL A 260 -4.98 2.04 -9.69
CA VAL A 260 -6.02 3.05 -9.50
C VAL A 260 -6.88 2.65 -8.31
N ARG A 261 -6.49 3.14 -7.12
CA ARG A 261 -7.13 2.85 -5.84
C ARG A 261 -7.52 4.10 -5.10
N GLN A 262 -8.53 3.97 -4.25
CA GLN A 262 -9.01 5.04 -3.36
C GLN A 262 -9.38 6.35 -4.08
N LEU A 263 -9.81 6.28 -5.34
CA LEU A 263 -10.27 7.45 -6.07
C LEU A 263 -11.62 7.88 -5.48
N ILE A 264 -11.67 9.05 -4.85
CA ILE A 264 -12.92 9.61 -4.30
C ILE A 264 -13.61 10.41 -5.39
N VAL A 265 -14.81 10.00 -5.77
CA VAL A 265 -15.62 10.65 -6.81
C VAL A 265 -16.96 11.11 -6.25
N ASP A 266 -17.48 12.22 -6.77
CA ASP A 266 -18.87 12.61 -6.46
C ASP A 266 -19.82 11.62 -7.13
N LYS A 267 -20.85 11.17 -6.40
CA LYS A 267 -21.84 10.20 -6.84
C LYS A 267 -22.49 10.61 -8.17
N SER A 268 -22.70 11.90 -8.40
CA SER A 268 -23.26 12.42 -9.66
C SER A 268 -22.37 12.18 -10.88
N THR A 269 -21.05 12.03 -10.67
CA THR A 269 -20.04 11.82 -11.73
C THR A 269 -19.51 10.38 -11.78
N LEU A 270 -19.98 9.49 -10.90
CA LEU A 270 -19.45 8.13 -10.77
C LEU A 270 -19.49 7.35 -12.09
N VAL A 271 -20.61 7.44 -12.81
CA VAL A 271 -20.80 6.74 -14.10
C VAL A 271 -19.81 7.25 -15.15
N ASP A 272 -19.61 8.57 -15.24
CA ASP A 272 -18.67 9.17 -16.18
C ASP A 272 -17.22 8.76 -15.88
N GLN A 273 -16.85 8.76 -14.60
CA GLN A 273 -15.51 8.34 -14.16
C GLN A 273 -15.26 6.86 -14.47
N LEU A 274 -16.22 5.98 -14.17
CA LEU A 274 -16.10 4.56 -14.52
C LEU A 274 -16.03 4.36 -16.04
N THR A 275 -16.81 5.11 -16.81
CA THR A 275 -16.79 5.06 -18.28
C THR A 275 -15.44 5.48 -18.85
N ALA A 276 -14.81 6.52 -18.27
CA ALA A 276 -13.47 6.96 -18.64
C ALA A 276 -12.39 5.93 -18.30
N LEU A 277 -12.52 5.24 -17.16
CA LEU A 277 -11.59 4.18 -16.75
C LEU A 277 -11.76 2.89 -17.58
N MET A 278 -12.98 2.59 -18.05
CA MET A 278 -13.31 1.45 -18.89
C MET A 278 -13.02 1.75 -20.37
N SER A 279 -11.74 1.78 -20.73
CA SER A 279 -11.29 2.15 -22.09
C SER A 279 -11.81 1.22 -23.18
N GLU A 280 -11.92 -0.08 -22.91
CA GLU A 280 -12.45 -1.07 -23.86
C GLU A 280 -13.89 -1.48 -23.54
N GLY A 281 -14.79 -1.28 -24.51
CA GLY A 281 -16.24 -1.38 -24.26
C GLY A 281 -16.77 -2.78 -23.94
N ARG A 282 -16.15 -3.82 -24.51
CA ARG A 282 -16.57 -5.23 -24.38
C ARG A 282 -16.03 -5.93 -23.14
N ARG A 283 -14.97 -5.37 -22.54
CA ARG A 283 -14.30 -5.99 -21.40
C ARG A 283 -15.16 -5.91 -20.16
N LEU A 284 -15.22 -7.02 -19.44
CA LEU A 284 -15.85 -7.08 -18.13
C LEU A 284 -14.82 -6.71 -17.05
N TYR A 285 -15.03 -5.59 -16.37
CA TYR A 285 -14.16 -5.07 -15.31
C TYR A 285 -14.72 -5.44 -13.95
N THR A 286 -13.84 -5.79 -13.01
CA THR A 286 -14.20 -5.92 -11.59
C THR A 286 -13.77 -4.66 -10.87
N VAL A 287 -14.69 -3.97 -10.20
CA VAL A 287 -14.44 -2.70 -9.50
C VAL A 287 -14.99 -2.81 -8.10
N VAL A 288 -14.23 -2.38 -7.10
CA VAL A 288 -14.72 -2.27 -5.73
C VAL A 288 -15.17 -0.83 -5.52
N LEU A 289 -16.43 -0.66 -5.10
CA LEU A 289 -17.06 0.64 -4.91
C LEU A 289 -17.64 0.73 -3.50
N ARG A 290 -17.41 1.84 -2.82
CA ARG A 290 -17.85 2.04 -1.42
C ARG A 290 -18.29 3.47 -1.15
N ASP A 291 -19.27 3.67 -0.28
CA ASP A 291 -19.58 4.98 0.28
C ASP A 291 -18.31 5.56 0.96
N PHE A 292 -17.95 6.79 0.60
CA PHE A 292 -16.92 7.53 1.29
C PHE A 292 -17.52 8.24 2.51
N ILE A 293 -17.04 7.87 3.70
CA ILE A 293 -17.49 8.48 4.95
C ILE A 293 -16.34 9.29 5.51
N LYS A 294 -16.41 10.61 5.33
CA LYS A 294 -15.42 11.54 5.88
C LYS A 294 -15.40 11.50 7.41
N GLY A 295 -16.59 11.41 8.01
CA GLY A 295 -16.80 11.48 9.44
C GLY A 295 -16.60 12.88 10.02
N GLU A 296 -17.41 13.23 11.01
CA GLU A 296 -17.26 14.41 11.87
C GLU A 296 -16.20 14.16 12.96
N CYS A 297 -16.02 12.90 13.38
CA CYS A 297 -15.00 12.50 14.34
C CYS A 297 -14.38 11.16 13.95
N GLY A 298 -13.09 11.00 14.22
CA GLY A 298 -12.39 9.72 14.19
C GLY A 298 -12.35 9.09 15.57
N LEU A 299 -12.44 7.76 15.64
CA LEU A 299 -12.25 7.04 16.89
C LEU A 299 -11.43 5.77 16.69
N ILE A 300 -10.69 5.39 17.72
CA ILE A 300 -10.02 4.09 17.77
C ILE A 300 -10.36 3.42 19.10
N THR A 301 -10.88 2.19 19.05
CA THR A 301 -11.19 1.40 20.25
C THR A 301 -10.23 0.24 20.43
N ARG A 302 -9.90 -0.08 21.68
CA ARG A 302 -9.02 -1.22 22.00
C ARG A 302 -9.13 -1.67 23.45
N LYS A 303 -8.56 -2.85 23.72
CA LYS A 303 -8.25 -3.34 25.06
C LYS A 303 -6.97 -2.71 25.59
N VAL A 304 -6.98 -2.36 26.88
CA VAL A 304 -5.86 -1.74 27.57
C VAL A 304 -5.69 -2.36 28.95
N GLN A 305 -4.46 -2.67 29.34
CA GLN A 305 -4.11 -3.07 30.71
C GLN A 305 -3.84 -1.81 31.55
N THR A 306 -4.61 -1.60 32.61
CA THR A 306 -4.36 -0.56 33.63
C THR A 306 -3.98 -1.20 34.97
N PRO A 307 -3.45 -0.41 35.93
CA PRO A 307 -3.23 -0.91 37.30
C PRO A 307 -4.50 -1.41 38.00
N GLN A 308 -5.69 -0.93 37.59
CA GLN A 308 -6.98 -1.37 38.12
C GLN A 308 -7.60 -2.55 37.34
N GLY A 309 -6.87 -3.10 36.36
CA GLY A 309 -7.31 -4.24 35.54
C GLY A 309 -7.44 -3.91 34.06
N ILE A 310 -7.99 -4.85 33.29
CA ILE A 310 -8.23 -4.67 31.86
C ILE A 310 -9.43 -3.73 31.66
N LYS A 311 -9.27 -2.75 30.78
CA LYS A 311 -10.29 -1.78 30.39
C LYS A 311 -10.44 -1.70 28.88
N LEU A 312 -11.66 -1.45 28.41
CA LEU A 312 -11.89 -1.03 27.04
C LEU A 312 -11.88 0.49 26.97
N VAL A 313 -11.14 1.05 26.03
CA VAL A 313 -11.05 2.49 25.83
C VAL A 313 -11.39 2.86 24.40
N ALA A 314 -11.90 4.07 24.22
CA ALA A 314 -11.97 4.73 22.93
C ALA A 314 -11.12 6.00 22.98
N GLU A 315 -10.24 6.15 22.00
CA GLU A 315 -9.62 7.42 21.69
C GLU A 315 -10.48 8.14 20.65
N VAL A 316 -10.82 9.40 20.89
CA VAL A 316 -11.75 10.18 20.05
C VAL A 316 -11.09 11.48 19.64
N SER A 317 -11.19 11.84 18.36
CA SER A 317 -10.71 13.13 17.85
C SER A 317 -11.72 13.78 16.89
N PRO A 318 -12.04 15.08 17.08
CA PRO A 318 -12.81 15.86 16.10
C PRO A 318 -12.01 16.17 14.84
N ASP A 319 -10.68 15.98 14.84
CA ASP A 319 -9.82 16.20 13.68
C ASP A 319 -9.95 15.06 12.64
N GLY A 320 -10.68 14.00 12.97
CA GLY A 320 -10.96 12.87 12.10
C GLY A 320 -9.94 11.73 12.18
N LEU A 321 -10.33 10.57 11.64
CA LEU A 321 -9.53 9.33 11.76
C LEU A 321 -8.18 9.43 11.03
N MET A 322 -8.14 10.11 9.88
CA MET A 322 -6.88 10.32 9.14
C MET A 322 -5.85 11.11 9.96
N ALA A 323 -6.27 12.15 10.67
CA ALA A 323 -5.39 12.93 11.53
C ALA A 323 -4.89 12.11 12.73
N MET A 324 -5.71 11.19 13.25
CA MET A 324 -5.29 10.25 14.30
C MET A 324 -4.21 9.30 13.80
N ASN A 325 -4.43 8.66 12.67
CA ASN A 325 -3.45 7.73 12.08
C ASN A 325 -2.12 8.45 11.79
N ARG A 326 -2.16 9.71 11.34
CA ARG A 326 -0.98 10.55 11.06
C ARG A 326 -0.33 11.18 12.30
N GLY A 327 -0.92 11.02 13.48
CA GLY A 327 -0.40 11.60 14.72
C GLY A 327 -0.56 13.12 14.86
N THR A 328 -1.36 13.75 14.00
CA THR A 328 -1.62 15.19 14.03
C THR A 328 -2.90 15.56 14.79
N ALA A 329 -3.74 14.58 15.12
CA ALA A 329 -4.97 14.79 15.86
C ALA A 329 -4.75 15.15 17.34
N ILE A 330 -5.57 16.05 17.85
CA ILE A 330 -5.83 16.19 19.29
C ILE A 330 -6.90 15.17 19.66
N SER A 331 -6.61 14.35 20.67
CA SER A 331 -7.51 13.28 21.09
C SER A 331 -7.81 13.26 22.59
N GLN A 332 -9.02 12.77 22.89
CA GLN A 332 -9.48 12.47 24.24
C GLN A 332 -9.66 10.96 24.38
N ILE A 333 -9.27 10.40 25.52
CA ILE A 333 -9.49 8.98 25.81
C ILE A 333 -10.63 8.88 26.80
N LEU A 334 -11.59 8.03 26.48
CA LEU A 334 -12.71 7.68 27.34
C LEU A 334 -12.70 6.18 27.63
N THR A 335 -13.05 5.82 28.86
CA THR A 335 -13.21 4.42 29.25
C THR A 335 -14.62 3.98 28.89
N LEU A 336 -14.75 2.95 28.05
CA LEU A 336 -16.03 2.45 27.58
C LEU A 336 -16.87 1.80 28.70
N ASP A 337 -16.23 1.42 29.81
CA ASP A 337 -16.90 0.87 31.01
C ASP A 337 -17.53 1.95 31.91
N ASN A 338 -17.26 3.25 31.67
CA ASN A 338 -17.79 4.35 32.48
C ASN A 338 -18.52 5.40 31.61
N PRO A 339 -19.86 5.33 31.51
CA PRO A 339 -20.66 6.16 30.60
C PRO A 339 -20.74 7.65 31.01
N GLN A 340 -20.13 8.07 32.12
CA GLN A 340 -20.12 9.48 32.54
C GLN A 340 -19.22 10.37 31.66
N GLN A 341 -18.22 9.81 30.98
CA GLN A 341 -17.34 10.54 30.05
C GLN A 341 -17.90 10.47 28.63
N LYS A 342 -18.44 11.59 28.14
CA LYS A 342 -19.16 11.60 26.86
C LYS A 342 -18.32 12.03 25.66
N ALA A 343 -17.32 12.92 25.79
CA ALA A 343 -16.41 13.35 24.71
C ALA A 343 -17.09 13.62 23.34
N GLY A 344 -18.32 14.14 23.34
CA GLY A 344 -19.12 14.38 22.12
C GLY A 344 -19.93 13.18 21.60
N LEU A 345 -19.86 12.02 22.26
CA LEU A 345 -20.62 10.81 21.94
C LEU A 345 -21.89 10.67 22.80
N THR A 346 -22.91 10.03 22.23
CA THR A 346 -24.12 9.61 22.94
C THR A 346 -23.86 8.34 23.77
N GLU A 347 -24.73 8.05 24.74
CA GLU A 347 -24.65 6.79 25.51
C GLU A 347 -24.83 5.55 24.64
N ASP A 348 -25.66 5.64 23.60
CA ASP A 348 -25.83 4.58 22.60
C ASP A 348 -24.55 4.33 21.82
N ASN A 349 -23.83 5.39 21.43
CA ASN A 349 -22.55 5.28 20.75
C ASN A 349 -21.50 4.59 21.63
N ILE A 350 -21.37 5.00 22.90
CA ILE A 350 -20.44 4.37 23.84
C ILE A 350 -20.77 2.89 24.03
N SER A 351 -22.06 2.57 24.20
CA SER A 351 -22.53 1.19 24.37
C SER A 351 -22.25 0.33 23.14
N LEU A 352 -22.41 0.89 21.94
CA LEU A 352 -22.13 0.23 20.67
C LEU A 352 -20.62 -0.03 20.50
N LEU A 353 -19.79 0.98 20.75
CA LEU A 353 -18.32 0.84 20.73
C LEU A 353 -17.89 -0.27 21.67
N HIS A 354 -18.42 -0.31 22.90
CA HIS A 354 -18.11 -1.35 23.88
C HIS A 354 -18.46 -2.75 23.35
N ARG A 355 -19.71 -2.97 22.90
CA ARG A 355 -20.16 -4.29 22.44
C ARG A 355 -19.37 -4.80 21.24
N VAL A 356 -19.22 -3.98 20.20
CA VAL A 356 -18.49 -4.39 18.99
C VAL A 356 -17.01 -4.63 19.28
N THR A 357 -16.39 -3.78 20.12
CA THR A 357 -14.99 -3.98 20.51
C THR A 357 -14.80 -5.27 21.30
N ALA A 358 -15.68 -5.55 22.26
CA ALA A 358 -15.63 -6.80 23.03
C ALA A 358 -15.80 -8.04 22.14
N ASP A 359 -16.72 -8.00 21.17
CA ASP A 359 -16.95 -9.10 20.23
C ASP A 359 -15.79 -9.30 19.27
N ALA A 360 -15.22 -8.21 18.74
CA ALA A 360 -14.03 -8.25 17.91
C ALA A 360 -12.83 -8.84 18.65
N LEU A 361 -12.61 -8.48 19.92
CA LEU A 361 -11.53 -9.06 20.72
C LEU A 361 -11.70 -10.57 20.92
N ARG A 362 -12.94 -11.04 21.07
CA ARG A 362 -13.24 -12.48 21.20
C ARG A 362 -13.03 -13.25 19.89
N ALA A 363 -13.36 -12.65 18.75
CA ALA A 363 -13.33 -13.31 17.45
C ALA A 363 -11.99 -13.16 16.71
N LEU A 364 -11.31 -12.02 16.86
CA LEU A 364 -10.13 -11.62 16.07
C LEU A 364 -8.85 -11.56 16.92
N GLY A 365 -8.95 -11.78 18.23
CA GLY A 365 -7.83 -11.65 19.16
C GLY A 365 -7.57 -10.20 19.55
N ASP A 366 -6.34 -9.90 19.98
CA ASP A 366 -5.98 -8.56 20.45
C ASP A 366 -5.86 -7.60 19.27
N VAL A 367 -6.93 -6.82 19.04
CA VAL A 367 -7.08 -5.88 17.94
C VAL A 367 -7.49 -4.50 18.43
N GLN A 368 -7.16 -3.49 17.62
CA GLN A 368 -7.76 -2.16 17.70
C GLN A 368 -8.69 -1.97 16.49
N ILE A 369 -9.78 -1.23 16.68
CA ILE A 369 -10.78 -0.97 15.64
C ILE A 369 -10.79 0.51 15.34
N GLU A 370 -10.77 0.85 14.06
CA GLU A 370 -10.88 2.21 13.55
C GLU A 370 -12.33 2.52 13.19
N TRP A 371 -12.80 3.68 13.64
CA TRP A 371 -14.17 4.13 13.51
C TRP A 371 -14.26 5.55 12.99
N VAL A 372 -15.40 5.85 12.38
CA VAL A 372 -15.82 7.21 12.08
C VAL A 372 -17.23 7.44 12.61
N LEU A 373 -17.46 8.60 13.21
CA LEU A 373 -18.80 9.11 13.54
C LEU A 373 -19.23 10.05 12.42
N SER A 374 -20.39 9.82 11.81
CA SER A 374 -20.93 10.69 10.76
C SER A 374 -22.45 10.76 10.89
N GLY A 375 -23.04 11.96 10.95
CA GLY A 375 -24.49 12.12 11.09
C GLY A 375 -25.05 11.44 12.33
N GLY A 376 -24.27 11.40 13.42
CA GLY A 376 -24.63 10.72 14.67
C GLY A 376 -24.49 9.19 14.67
N GLN A 377 -24.12 8.56 13.55
CA GLN A 377 -23.93 7.11 13.44
C GLN A 377 -22.44 6.73 13.42
N LEU A 378 -22.09 5.62 14.08
CA LEU A 378 -20.74 5.07 14.12
C LEU A 378 -20.56 3.99 13.05
N TYR A 379 -19.46 4.10 12.30
CA TYR A 379 -19.07 3.14 11.27
C TYR A 379 -17.71 2.54 11.60
N ALA A 380 -17.63 1.22 11.74
CA ALA A 380 -16.36 0.50 11.86
C ALA A 380 -15.74 0.34 10.47
N LEU A 381 -14.51 0.82 10.28
CA LEU A 381 -13.89 0.91 8.96
C LEU A 381 -12.77 -0.11 8.74
N ASP A 382 -11.94 -0.32 9.75
CA ASP A 382 -10.80 -1.25 9.69
C ASP A 382 -10.43 -1.74 11.10
N TYR A 383 -9.60 -2.77 11.17
CA TYR A 383 -8.93 -3.18 12.38
C TYR A 383 -7.49 -3.59 12.10
N SER A 384 -6.68 -3.54 13.16
CA SER A 384 -5.28 -3.94 13.14
C SER A 384 -4.96 -4.73 14.41
N ALA A 385 -4.09 -5.74 14.28
CA ALA A 385 -3.60 -6.47 15.44
C ALA A 385 -2.78 -5.54 16.35
N VAL A 386 -2.87 -5.76 17.65
CA VAL A 386 -2.16 -4.98 18.66
C VAL A 386 -1.14 -5.89 19.34
N THR A 387 0.14 -5.57 19.18
CA THR A 387 1.27 -6.31 19.75
C THR A 387 1.55 -5.92 21.22
N ASP A 388 1.04 -4.79 21.70
CA ASP A 388 1.21 -4.32 23.08
C ASP A 388 -0.06 -3.66 23.65
N THR A 389 -0.53 -4.16 24.79
CA THR A 389 -1.78 -3.75 25.45
C THR A 389 -1.57 -2.82 26.65
N GLN A 390 -0.33 -2.48 27.02
CA GLN A 390 -0.08 -1.61 28.16
C GLN A 390 -0.19 -0.12 27.79
N LEU A 391 -1.08 0.61 28.47
CA LEU A 391 -1.00 2.06 28.56
C LEU A 391 -0.79 2.45 30.02
N VAL A 392 0.24 3.24 30.27
CA VAL A 392 0.45 3.85 31.58
C VAL A 392 -0.05 5.29 31.50
N PHE A 393 -1.17 5.55 32.17
CA PHE A 393 -1.63 6.91 32.44
C PHE A 393 -0.79 7.46 33.60
N SER A 394 0.02 8.50 33.36
CA SER A 394 0.60 9.30 34.45
C SER A 394 -0.31 10.50 34.71
N ALA A 395 -0.23 11.07 35.92
CA ALA A 395 -1.12 12.16 36.34
C ALA A 395 -1.00 13.45 35.49
N ASN A 396 0.14 13.67 34.81
CA ASN A 396 0.43 14.91 34.07
C ASN A 396 0.83 14.71 32.59
N GLY A 397 1.14 13.48 32.15
CA GLY A 397 1.56 13.15 30.79
C GLY A 397 1.11 11.76 30.33
N ARG A 398 1.06 11.53 29.01
CA ARG A 398 0.63 10.24 28.43
C ARG A 398 1.83 9.45 27.91
N VAL A 399 2.04 8.22 28.40
CA VAL A 399 3.12 7.35 27.92
C VAL A 399 2.71 6.75 26.57
N MET A 400 3.49 7.03 25.53
CA MET A 400 3.31 6.45 24.18
C MET A 400 3.98 5.09 24.06
N SER A 401 5.17 4.94 24.64
CA SER A 401 5.95 3.72 24.66
C SER A 401 6.77 3.65 25.94
N GLN A 402 6.74 2.49 26.62
CA GLN A 402 7.49 2.28 27.86
C GLN A 402 8.98 2.05 27.60
N GLY A 403 9.80 2.36 28.60
CA GLY A 403 11.23 2.18 28.56
C GLY A 403 11.99 3.21 29.40
N TYR A 404 13.31 3.08 29.34
CA TYR A 404 14.25 3.96 30.00
C TYR A 404 15.26 4.47 28.96
N ALA A 405 15.46 5.77 28.91
CA ALA A 405 16.47 6.41 28.08
C ALA A 405 17.17 7.53 28.83
N ARG A 406 18.44 7.75 28.49
CA ARG A 406 19.21 8.93 28.90
C ARG A 406 19.94 9.43 27.68
N GLY A 407 19.79 10.71 27.38
CA GLY A 407 20.39 11.30 26.20
C GLY A 407 20.37 12.82 26.27
N GLN A 408 21.14 13.44 25.38
CA GLN A 408 21.02 14.88 25.16
C GLN A 408 19.73 15.17 24.40
N VAL A 409 19.08 16.28 24.72
CA VAL A 409 17.81 16.65 24.09
C VAL A 409 18.09 17.28 22.73
N TYR A 410 17.48 16.73 21.68
CA TYR A 410 17.52 17.27 20.33
C TYR A 410 16.14 17.84 19.98
N LEU A 411 16.03 19.15 19.74
CA LEU A 411 14.75 19.82 19.50
C LEU A 411 14.57 19.95 18.00
N ILE A 412 13.43 19.48 17.50
CA ILE A 412 13.05 19.65 16.10
C ILE A 412 12.22 20.93 15.97
N THR A 413 12.71 21.89 15.20
CA THR A 413 12.07 23.19 14.96
C THR A 413 11.27 23.26 13.67
N GLU A 414 11.60 22.44 12.67
CA GLU A 414 11.05 22.45 11.31
C GLU A 414 9.71 21.70 11.21
N THR A 415 8.71 22.12 11.98
CA THR A 415 7.45 21.36 12.10
C THR A 415 6.60 21.36 10.83
N GLU A 416 6.58 22.44 10.05
CA GLU A 416 5.73 22.55 8.85
C GLU A 416 6.19 21.63 7.72
N GLU A 417 7.50 21.52 7.51
CA GLU A 417 8.08 20.67 6.48
C GLU A 417 7.91 19.18 6.82
N ILE A 418 8.13 18.80 8.09
CA ILE A 418 7.92 17.43 8.59
C ILE A 418 6.43 17.03 8.56
N GLU A 419 5.55 17.99 8.85
CA GLU A 419 4.11 17.81 8.73
C GLU A 419 3.70 17.55 7.28
N SER A 420 4.29 18.27 6.31
CA SER A 420 4.03 18.06 4.89
C SER A 420 4.40 16.63 4.43
N TYR A 421 5.55 16.11 4.87
CA TYR A 421 5.96 14.72 4.61
C TYR A 421 5.02 13.69 5.24
N SER A 422 4.35 14.06 6.34
CA SER A 422 3.43 13.19 7.07
C SER A 422 1.98 13.26 6.58
N ILE A 423 1.66 14.20 5.68
CA ILE A 423 0.31 14.42 5.09
C ILE A 423 0.18 13.79 3.69
N ALA A 424 1.28 13.40 3.04
CA ALA A 424 1.30 12.84 1.70
C ALA A 424 0.46 11.54 1.58
N PRO A 425 -0.21 11.27 0.43
CA PRO A 425 -1.14 10.13 0.26
C PRO A 425 -0.52 8.73 0.37
N SER A 426 0.81 8.60 0.34
CA SER A 426 1.55 7.34 0.15
C SER A 426 2.08 6.68 1.43
N MET A 427 1.87 7.27 2.61
CA MET A 427 2.50 6.77 3.85
C MET A 427 1.65 5.69 4.53
N SER A 428 1.77 4.44 4.09
CA SER A 428 1.48 3.27 4.94
C SER A 428 2.80 2.77 5.52
N LEU A 429 3.10 3.16 6.76
CA LEU A 429 4.33 2.76 7.44
C LEU A 429 4.10 1.42 8.15
N THR A 430 4.28 0.31 7.42
CA THR A 430 4.46 -1.02 8.02
C THR A 430 5.89 -1.25 8.50
N GLU A 431 6.85 -0.44 8.06
CA GLU A 431 8.27 -0.53 8.43
C GLU A 431 8.87 0.86 8.71
N VAL A 432 10.05 0.90 9.36
CA VAL A 432 10.81 2.12 9.61
C VAL A 432 11.42 2.60 8.27
N PRO A 433 11.01 3.77 7.75
CA PRO A 433 11.49 4.29 6.47
C PRO A 433 12.95 4.77 6.60
N ASP A 434 13.74 4.67 5.53
CA ASP A 434 15.08 5.27 5.50
C ASP A 434 14.97 6.81 5.54
N ALA A 435 15.86 7.45 6.30
CA ALA A 435 15.94 8.91 6.39
C ALA A 435 16.19 9.56 5.02
N SER A 436 16.86 8.86 4.10
CA SER A 436 17.12 9.35 2.74
C SER A 436 15.84 9.58 1.90
N VAL A 437 14.71 9.02 2.32
CA VAL A 437 13.41 9.15 1.63
C VAL A 437 12.81 10.56 1.79
N TYR A 438 13.18 11.28 2.84
CA TYR A 438 12.62 12.59 3.19
C TYR A 438 13.55 13.77 2.85
N GLY A 439 14.56 13.55 2.01
CA GLY A 439 15.45 14.59 1.50
C GLY A 439 16.52 15.08 2.48
N ASP A 440 17.05 16.27 2.20
CA ASP A 440 18.23 16.83 2.88
C ASP A 440 17.97 17.15 4.36
N LEU A 441 16.72 17.46 4.74
CA LEU A 441 16.34 17.79 6.12
C LEU A 441 16.65 16.63 7.08
N PHE A 442 16.12 15.44 6.81
CA PHE A 442 16.33 14.26 7.65
C PHE A 442 17.78 13.79 7.63
N SER A 443 18.44 13.89 6.46
CA SER A 443 19.86 13.58 6.33
C SER A 443 20.73 14.48 7.21
N THR A 444 20.40 15.77 7.28
CA THR A 444 21.09 16.75 8.14
C THR A 444 20.87 16.43 9.62
N MET A 445 19.62 16.16 10.02
CA MET A 445 19.31 15.76 11.40
C MET A 445 20.11 14.52 11.82
N VAL A 446 20.15 13.48 10.98
CA VAL A 446 20.92 12.26 11.27
C VAL A 446 22.42 12.58 11.44
N GLN A 447 23.01 13.37 10.54
CA GLN A 447 24.42 13.78 10.65
C GLN A 447 24.72 14.59 11.92
N GLU A 448 23.76 15.39 12.40
CA GLU A 448 23.90 16.09 13.68
C GLU A 448 23.81 15.15 14.87
N MET A 449 22.88 14.20 14.83
CA MET A 449 22.70 13.18 15.88
C MET A 449 23.92 12.25 15.98
N GLU A 450 24.54 11.87 14.86
CA GLU A 450 25.75 11.04 14.83
C GLU A 450 26.97 11.73 15.47
N LYS A 451 26.99 13.07 15.53
CA LYS A 451 28.06 13.83 16.21
C LYS A 451 27.89 13.83 17.72
N LEU A 452 26.72 13.44 18.24
CA LEU A 452 26.47 13.38 19.67
C LEU A 452 27.12 12.15 20.28
N PRO A 453 27.61 12.24 21.54
CA PRO A 453 28.32 11.13 22.19
C PRO A 453 27.42 9.92 22.48
N PHE A 454 26.11 10.12 22.53
CA PHE A 454 25.10 9.09 22.73
C PHE A 454 23.83 9.46 21.94
N PRO A 455 23.00 8.47 21.55
CA PRO A 455 21.73 8.74 20.89
C PRO A 455 20.86 9.73 21.69
N PRO A 456 20.34 10.81 21.07
CA PRO A 456 19.61 11.84 21.78
C PRO A 456 18.18 11.44 22.13
N ILE A 457 17.55 12.21 23.03
CA ILE A 457 16.10 12.19 23.22
C ILE A 457 15.52 13.29 22.34
N VAL A 458 14.71 12.92 21.36
CA VAL A 458 14.12 13.88 20.43
C VAL A 458 12.91 14.55 21.05
N LEU A 459 12.93 15.87 21.07
CA LEU A 459 11.83 16.74 21.48
C LEU A 459 11.16 17.27 20.20
N ALA A 460 9.91 16.86 19.96
CA ALA A 460 9.17 17.24 18.75
C ALA A 460 7.74 17.66 19.07
N ARG A 461 7.18 18.58 18.28
CA ARG A 461 5.83 19.11 18.58
C ARG A 461 4.75 18.03 18.55
N ARG A 462 4.82 17.14 17.58
CA ARG A 462 3.85 16.06 17.35
C ARG A 462 4.53 14.77 16.89
N PRO A 463 3.92 13.59 17.11
CA PRO A 463 4.44 12.31 16.65
C PRO A 463 4.17 12.10 15.15
N TYR A 464 4.77 12.96 14.32
CA TYR A 464 4.66 12.90 12.87
C TYR A 464 5.19 11.58 12.31
N ALA A 465 4.47 10.99 11.35
CA ALA A 465 4.83 9.71 10.74
C ALA A 465 6.27 9.69 10.18
N ALA A 466 6.72 10.79 9.57
CA ALA A 466 8.06 10.91 9.00
C ALA A 466 9.19 10.74 10.05
N LEU A 467 8.94 11.06 11.33
CA LEU A 467 9.92 10.88 12.42
C LEU A 467 10.25 9.41 12.69
N ALA A 468 9.49 8.46 12.13
CA ALA A 468 9.82 7.04 12.20
C ALA A 468 11.24 6.76 11.66
N SER A 469 11.70 7.50 10.64
CA SER A 469 13.05 7.34 10.08
C SER A 469 14.18 7.66 11.07
N LEU A 470 13.89 8.38 12.14
CA LEU A 470 14.88 8.73 13.17
C LEU A 470 15.02 7.64 14.24
N ILE A 471 14.12 6.64 14.28
CA ILE A 471 14.15 5.56 15.27
C ILE A 471 15.52 4.90 15.44
N PRO A 472 16.30 4.59 14.37
CA PRO A 472 17.61 3.96 14.52
C PRO A 472 18.66 4.84 15.22
N TRP A 473 18.43 6.15 15.30
CA TRP A 473 19.44 7.15 15.64
C TRP A 473 19.22 7.80 17.01
N VAL A 474 18.12 7.48 17.68
CA VAL A 474 17.65 8.20 18.88
C VAL A 474 17.41 7.26 20.04
N ALA A 475 17.52 7.76 21.27
CA ALA A 475 17.27 7.00 22.50
C ALA A 475 15.80 7.04 22.93
N GLY A 476 15.03 8.03 22.51
CA GLY A 476 13.63 8.20 22.90
C GLY A 476 13.00 9.47 22.34
N PHE A 477 11.71 9.65 22.61
CA PHE A 477 10.94 10.81 22.14
C PHE A 477 10.13 11.49 23.25
N ILE A 478 10.02 12.81 23.17
CA ILE A 478 9.11 13.63 23.97
C ILE A 478 8.31 14.49 23.02
N PHE A 479 6.98 14.37 23.08
CA PHE A 479 6.05 15.11 22.23
C PHE A 479 5.27 16.15 23.03
N GLU A 480 5.01 17.33 22.44
CA GLU A 480 4.12 18.32 23.04
C GLU A 480 2.68 17.79 23.09
N LYS A 481 2.18 17.35 21.93
CA LYS A 481 0.80 16.87 21.72
C LYS A 481 0.78 15.74 20.71
N GLY A 482 -0.14 14.79 20.83
CA GLY A 482 -0.27 13.72 19.85
C GLY A 482 -1.15 12.57 20.30
N SER A 483 -1.62 11.81 19.31
CA SER A 483 -2.35 10.56 19.54
C SER A 483 -1.40 9.44 19.98
N LEU A 484 -1.79 8.70 21.03
CA LEU A 484 -1.07 7.51 21.50
C LEU A 484 -1.12 6.37 20.48
N LEU A 485 -2.10 6.44 19.58
CA LEU A 485 -2.44 5.46 18.56
C LEU A 485 -1.97 5.88 17.16
N SER A 486 -1.19 6.97 17.07
CA SER A 486 -0.48 7.33 15.84
C SER A 486 0.39 6.18 15.33
N HIS A 487 0.59 6.11 14.01
CA HIS A 487 1.49 5.12 13.40
C HIS A 487 2.89 5.13 14.03
N LEU A 488 3.45 6.32 14.30
CA LEU A 488 4.73 6.44 15.01
C LEU A 488 4.65 5.83 16.41
N GLY A 489 3.59 6.10 17.18
CA GLY A 489 3.40 5.53 18.50
C GLY A 489 3.40 3.99 18.51
N ILE A 490 2.83 3.36 17.48
CA ILE A 490 2.86 1.90 17.31
C ILE A 490 4.31 1.41 17.08
N LEU A 491 5.02 2.01 16.12
CA LEU A 491 6.40 1.64 15.80
C LEU A 491 7.34 1.82 17.01
N LEU A 492 7.16 2.88 17.79
CA LEU A 492 7.96 3.13 19.00
C LEU A 492 7.80 2.01 20.03
N ARG A 493 6.58 1.47 20.21
CA ARG A 493 6.33 0.34 21.10
C ARG A 493 6.96 -0.94 20.60
N GLU A 494 6.80 -1.24 19.31
CA GLU A 494 7.40 -2.42 18.69
C GLU A 494 8.92 -2.42 18.79
N LYS A 495 9.54 -1.24 18.66
CA LYS A 495 10.99 -1.05 18.80
C LYS A 495 11.44 -0.86 20.25
N LYS A 496 10.52 -0.89 21.22
CA LYS A 496 10.76 -0.68 22.66
C LYS A 496 11.53 0.62 22.94
N LEU A 497 11.23 1.66 22.16
CA LEU A 497 11.86 2.96 22.29
C LEU A 497 10.97 3.85 23.18
N PRO A 498 11.47 4.39 24.30
CA PRO A 498 10.65 5.13 25.25
C PRO A 498 10.13 6.44 24.66
N ALA A 499 8.84 6.73 24.88
CA ALA A 499 8.22 7.93 24.38
C ALA A 499 7.05 8.44 25.23
N VAL A 500 6.93 9.77 25.36
CA VAL A 500 5.82 10.43 26.09
C VAL A 500 5.23 11.58 25.31
N CYS A 501 3.98 11.90 25.62
CA CYS A 501 3.30 13.11 25.19
C CYS A 501 2.92 13.92 26.45
N ASP A 502 3.60 15.05 26.67
CA ASP A 502 3.40 15.90 27.86
C ASP A 502 3.74 17.37 27.52
N GLU A 503 2.71 18.21 27.46
CA GLU A 503 2.83 19.64 27.11
C GLU A 503 3.60 20.44 28.17
N GLN A 504 3.48 20.08 29.46
CA GLN A 504 4.19 20.80 30.52
C GLN A 504 5.68 20.46 30.48
N LEU A 505 6.00 19.18 30.34
CA LEU A 505 7.36 18.71 30.19
C LEU A 505 8.02 19.30 28.94
N PHE A 506 7.30 19.32 27.82
CA PHE A 506 7.78 19.88 26.56
C PHE A 506 8.21 21.35 26.69
N LYS A 507 7.49 22.14 27.50
CA LYS A 507 7.82 23.55 27.75
C LYS A 507 8.99 23.76 28.72
N GLN A 508 9.34 22.76 29.52
CA GLN A 508 10.39 22.85 30.54
C GLN A 508 11.77 22.44 30.01
N ILE A 509 11.82 21.50 29.07
CA ILE A 509 13.07 20.95 28.52
C ILE A 509 13.56 21.79 27.34
N LYS A 510 14.89 22.00 27.22
CA LYS A 510 15.51 22.74 26.13
C LYS A 510 16.47 21.89 25.31
N HIS A 511 16.72 22.32 24.07
CA HIS A 511 17.75 21.74 23.23
C HIS A 511 19.11 21.75 23.94
N GLY A 512 19.80 20.62 23.92
CA GLY A 512 21.12 20.44 24.52
C GLY A 512 21.10 19.98 25.99
N ASP A 513 19.95 19.96 26.67
CA ASP A 513 19.84 19.46 28.04
C ASP A 513 20.15 17.96 28.11
N ILE A 514 20.77 17.49 29.19
CA ILE A 514 20.88 16.05 29.47
C ILE A 514 19.62 15.63 30.21
N PHE A 515 18.82 14.76 29.60
CA PHE A 515 17.55 14.34 30.15
C PHE A 515 17.53 12.82 30.38
N VAL A 516 16.83 12.41 31.44
CA VAL A 516 16.54 11.00 31.74
C VAL A 516 15.05 10.81 31.60
N LEU A 517 14.68 9.97 30.63
CA LEU A 517 13.31 9.58 30.39
C LEU A 517 13.08 8.18 30.95
N ASP A 518 12.45 8.10 32.12
CA ASP A 518 11.97 6.85 32.69
C ASP A 518 10.44 6.81 32.62
N THR A 519 9.91 5.95 31.78
CA THR A 519 8.46 5.77 31.59
C THR A 519 7.92 4.50 32.26
N ASN A 520 8.80 3.73 32.89
CA ASN A 520 8.44 2.56 33.71
C ASN A 520 8.03 2.99 35.12
N SER A 521 8.61 4.10 35.58
CA SER A 521 8.28 4.81 36.80
C SER A 521 7.01 5.65 36.61
N THR A 522 5.98 5.47 37.44
CA THR A 522 4.82 6.39 37.49
C THR A 522 5.14 7.73 38.16
N ARG A 523 6.42 8.11 38.24
CA ARG A 523 6.94 9.31 38.88
C ARG A 523 7.88 10.06 37.95
#